data_AF-A0A534TJI4-F1
#
_entry.id   AF-A0A534TJI4-F1
#
_cell.length_a   1.000
_cell.length_b   1.000
_cell.length_c   1.000
_cell.angle_alpha   90.00
_cell.angle_beta   90.00
_cell.angle_gamma   90.00
#
_symmetry.space_group_name_H-M   'P 1'
#
loop_
_entity.id
_entity.type
_entity.pdbx_description
1 polymer ?
#
loop_
_entity_poly.entity_id
_entity_poly.type
_entity_poly.pdbx_seq_one_letter_code
_entity_poly.pdbx_strand_id
1 'polypeptide(L)'
;MTRAVALRRSSARCGASRGWTRRSASSLVKNRITVRREYGSLPLVDCHPNQLNQVFLNLLVNATQAITGDGEIVIRTHASGGATPEAVIEITDSGSGISPEHLPRIFDPGFTTKGVGVGTGLGLSICYRIVHDHHGRIEVDSARGRGSTFRVVVPTVVMASHFA
;
A
#
# COMPACT_ATOMS: atom_id res chain seq x y z
N MET A 1 2.71 -40.51 -19.71
CA MET A 1 2.16 -40.26 -18.36
C MET A 1 3.18 -39.45 -17.58
N THR A 2 3.17 -38.13 -17.77
CA THR A 2 4.25 -37.24 -17.34
C THR A 2 3.94 -36.70 -15.94
N ARG A 3 4.83 -37.03 -15.01
CA ARG A 3 4.89 -36.53 -13.62
C ARG A 3 4.72 -35.00 -13.61
N ALA A 4 3.69 -34.52 -12.91
CA ALA A 4 3.55 -33.11 -12.56
C ALA A 4 4.63 -32.76 -11.51
N VAL A 5 5.65 -32.05 -11.97
CA VAL A 5 6.66 -31.42 -11.12
C VAL A 5 5.95 -30.38 -10.24
N ALA A 6 6.08 -30.56 -8.93
CA ALA A 6 5.64 -29.60 -7.93
C ALA A 6 6.33 -28.24 -8.16
N LEU A 7 5.62 -27.33 -8.82
CA LEU A 7 5.97 -25.92 -8.89
C LEU A 7 5.81 -25.35 -7.48
N ARG A 8 6.92 -25.28 -6.73
CA ARG A 8 7.04 -24.47 -5.52
C ARG A 8 6.84 -23.00 -5.90
N ARG A 9 5.58 -22.56 -5.95
CA ARG A 9 5.23 -21.14 -5.86
C ARG A 9 5.62 -20.72 -4.44
N SER A 10 6.56 -19.80 -4.30
CA SER A 10 6.94 -19.23 -3.01
C SER A 10 5.85 -18.27 -2.51
N SER A 11 4.64 -18.77 -2.26
CA SER A 11 3.60 -18.03 -1.55
C SER A 11 3.95 -17.99 -0.07
N ALA A 12 4.14 -16.79 0.47
CA ALA A 12 4.38 -16.60 1.89
C ALA A 12 3.07 -16.22 2.57
N ARG A 13 2.61 -17.02 3.52
CA ARG A 13 1.53 -16.63 4.44
C ARG A 13 2.08 -15.57 5.36
N CYS A 14 1.66 -14.33 5.17
CA CYS A 14 2.13 -13.25 6.01
C CYS A 14 1.13 -12.96 7.13
N GLY A 15 1.56 -13.21 8.37
CA GLY A 15 0.93 -12.63 9.54
C GLY A 15 1.16 -11.13 9.55
N ALA A 16 0.16 -10.36 9.14
CA ALA A 16 0.30 -8.93 8.85
C ALA A 16 0.44 -8.02 10.09
N SER A 17 0.60 -8.59 11.30
CA SER A 17 0.57 -7.81 12.55
C SER A 17 1.93 -7.41 13.14
N ARG A 18 3.07 -8.01 12.76
CA ARG A 18 4.33 -7.77 13.52
C ARG A 18 5.63 -7.57 12.73
N GLY A 19 5.65 -7.78 11.41
CA GLY A 19 6.90 -7.76 10.62
C GLY A 19 7.06 -6.63 9.61
N TRP A 20 5.98 -6.02 9.13
CA TRP A 20 5.99 -5.29 7.85
C TRP A 20 6.47 -3.84 7.96
N THR A 21 6.41 -3.24 9.15
CA THR A 21 6.75 -1.81 9.34
C THR A 21 7.98 -1.58 10.22
N ARG A 22 8.62 -2.65 10.71
CA ARG A 22 9.70 -2.56 11.71
C ARG A 22 11.08 -2.21 11.15
N ARG A 23 11.28 -2.18 9.83
CA ARG A 23 12.62 -1.94 9.22
C ARG A 23 12.71 -0.85 8.14
N SER A 24 11.67 -0.05 7.89
CA SER A 24 11.73 0.94 6.79
C SER A 24 11.38 2.38 7.18
N ALA A 25 11.32 2.71 8.47
CA ALA A 25 10.85 4.03 8.92
C ALA A 25 11.83 4.81 9.82
N SER A 26 13.10 4.41 9.92
CA SER A 26 14.08 5.16 10.73
C SER A 26 15.00 6.08 9.92
N SER A 27 15.15 5.88 8.60
CA SER A 27 16.11 6.65 7.78
C SER A 27 15.47 7.65 6.80
N LEU A 28 14.15 7.63 6.62
CA LEU A 28 13.44 8.52 5.67
C LEU A 28 12.69 9.67 6.33
N VAL A 29 12.67 9.72 7.66
CA VAL A 29 11.93 10.73 8.42
C VAL A 29 12.91 11.83 8.81
N LYS A 30 13.03 12.87 7.98
CA LYS A 30 13.55 14.16 8.47
C LYS A 30 12.69 14.55 9.68
N ASN A 31 13.26 15.09 10.75
CA ASN A 31 12.59 15.47 12.03
C ASN A 31 11.25 16.25 11.91
N ARG A 32 10.83 16.65 10.70
CA ARG A 32 9.59 17.36 10.35
C ARG A 32 8.33 16.49 10.21
N ILE A 33 8.46 15.18 9.93
CA ILE A 33 7.26 14.32 9.70
C ILE A 33 7.05 13.40 10.89
N THR A 34 5.87 13.48 11.51
CA THR A 34 5.45 12.50 12.52
C THR A 34 4.80 11.30 11.85
N VAL A 35 5.18 10.07 12.23
CA VAL A 35 4.56 8.85 11.70
C VAL A 35 3.71 8.20 12.79
N ARG A 36 2.39 8.26 12.63
CA ARG A 36 1.43 7.60 13.51
C ARG A 36 1.03 6.24 12.96
N ARG A 37 0.92 5.24 13.85
CA ARG A 37 0.68 3.84 13.49
C ARG A 37 -0.54 3.33 14.23
N GLU A 38 -1.57 2.95 13.48
CA GLU A 38 -2.86 2.48 13.98
C GLU A 38 -3.08 1.05 13.45
N TYR A 39 -2.37 0.09 14.02
CA TYR A 39 -2.40 -1.30 13.55
C TYR A 39 -3.52 -2.09 14.21
N GLY A 40 -4.57 -2.39 13.43
CA GLY A 40 -5.57 -3.38 13.77
C GLY A 40 -5.12 -4.81 13.44
N SER A 41 -5.91 -5.78 13.91
CA SER A 41 -5.72 -7.18 13.53
C SER A 41 -6.03 -7.36 12.05
N LEU A 42 -5.11 -8.00 11.33
CA LEU A 42 -5.28 -8.31 9.93
C LEU A 42 -5.38 -9.83 9.71
N PRO A 43 -6.36 -10.29 8.93
CA PRO A 43 -6.42 -11.67 8.45
C PRO A 43 -5.21 -12.01 7.57
N LEU A 44 -4.99 -13.31 7.37
CA LEU A 44 -3.94 -13.79 6.47
C LEU A 44 -4.30 -13.45 5.02
N VAL A 45 -3.30 -13.00 4.28
CA VAL A 45 -3.39 -12.74 2.83
C VAL A 45 -2.39 -13.65 2.10
N ASP A 46 -2.76 -14.15 0.92
CA ASP A 46 -1.82 -14.77 0.01
C ASP A 46 -1.10 -13.67 -0.78
N CYS A 47 0.22 -13.55 -0.59
CA CYS A 47 0.97 -12.46 -1.19
C CYS A 47 2.44 -12.77 -1.41
N HIS A 48 3.04 -11.96 -2.28
CA HIS A 48 4.48 -11.82 -2.42
C HIS A 48 4.96 -10.65 -1.54
N PRO A 49 5.62 -10.91 -0.40
CA PRO A 49 5.88 -9.86 0.61
C PRO A 49 6.75 -8.74 0.07
N ASN A 50 7.72 -9.06 -0.79
CA ASN A 50 8.60 -8.07 -1.41
C ASN A 50 7.85 -7.13 -2.35
N GLN A 51 6.82 -7.62 -3.05
CA GLN A 51 6.02 -6.78 -3.94
C GLN A 51 5.13 -5.83 -3.12
N LEU A 52 4.42 -6.32 -2.09
CA LEU A 52 3.64 -5.45 -1.22
C LEU A 52 4.51 -4.44 -0.45
N ASN A 53 5.70 -4.83 -0.02
CA ASN A 53 6.67 -3.89 0.55
C ASN A 53 7.03 -2.77 -0.44
N GLN A 54 7.19 -3.07 -1.72
CA GLN A 54 7.43 -2.05 -2.75
C GLN A 54 6.24 -1.09 -2.89
N VAL A 55 5.00 -1.60 -2.81
CA VAL A 55 3.79 -0.76 -2.78
C VAL A 55 3.86 0.23 -1.62
N PHE A 56 4.09 -0.26 -0.41
CA PHE A 56 4.11 0.59 0.79
C PHE A 56 5.27 1.60 0.74
N LEU A 57 6.45 1.21 0.27
CA LEU A 57 7.58 2.14 0.10
C LEU A 57 7.24 3.25 -0.90
N ASN A 58 6.65 2.93 -2.05
CA ASN A 58 6.26 3.94 -3.04
C ASN A 58 5.22 4.92 -2.48
N LEU A 59 4.22 4.42 -1.75
CA LEU A 59 3.20 5.26 -1.12
C LEU A 59 3.80 6.16 -0.02
N LEU A 60 4.70 5.64 0.81
CA LEU A 60 5.38 6.43 1.85
C LEU A 60 6.31 7.50 1.28
N VAL A 61 7.02 7.20 0.18
CA VAL A 61 7.83 8.18 -0.54
C VAL A 61 6.94 9.28 -1.12
N ASN A 62 5.80 8.92 -1.72
CA ASN A 62 4.85 9.89 -2.25
C ASN A 62 4.30 10.81 -1.15
N ALA A 63 3.89 10.25 -0.01
CA ALA A 63 3.45 10.99 1.17
C ALA A 63 4.52 11.97 1.67
N THR A 64 5.76 11.48 1.81
CA THR A 64 6.91 12.28 2.28
C THR A 64 7.20 13.46 1.34
N GLN A 65 7.06 13.24 0.02
CA GLN A 65 7.27 14.27 -0.99
C GLN A 65 6.11 15.27 -1.06
N ALA A 66 4.88 14.87 -0.72
CA ALA A 66 3.71 15.75 -0.70
C ALA A 66 3.72 16.73 0.48
N ILE A 67 4.37 16.37 1.58
CA ILE A 67 4.54 17.23 2.75
C ILE A 67 5.76 18.14 2.51
N THR A 68 5.58 19.47 2.50
CA THR A 68 6.67 20.45 2.28
C THR A 68 7.27 21.00 3.59
N GLY A 69 6.50 21.01 4.68
CA GLY A 69 6.94 21.47 6.01
C GLY A 69 6.84 20.37 7.07
N ASP A 70 6.35 20.74 8.26
CA ASP A 70 5.94 19.78 9.27
C ASP A 70 4.63 19.09 8.85
N GLY A 71 4.47 17.84 9.23
CA GLY A 71 3.27 17.10 8.87
C GLY A 71 3.18 15.73 9.52
N GLU A 72 2.12 15.02 9.17
CA GLU A 72 1.82 13.69 9.69
C GLU A 72 1.62 12.70 8.55
N ILE A 73 2.13 11.49 8.75
CA ILE A 73 1.74 10.30 8.01
C ILE A 73 1.08 9.34 8.98
N VAL A 74 -0.16 8.93 8.69
CA VAL A 74 -0.89 7.92 9.46
C VAL A 74 -0.93 6.63 8.65
N ILE A 75 -0.45 5.54 9.25
CA ILE A 75 -0.56 4.19 8.68
C ILE A 75 -1.61 3.44 9.50
N ARG A 76 -2.74 3.10 8.88
CA ARG A 76 -3.82 2.35 9.51
C ARG A 76 -4.00 1.00 8.86
N THR A 77 -4.22 -0.05 9.65
CA THR A 77 -4.58 -1.37 9.13
C THR A 77 -5.84 -1.89 9.79
N HIS A 78 -6.74 -2.48 9.00
CA HIS A 78 -7.94 -3.12 9.52
C HIS A 78 -8.46 -4.18 8.55
N ALA A 79 -9.28 -5.10 9.05
CA ALA A 79 -10.05 -6.00 8.18
C ALA A 79 -11.34 -5.31 7.74
N SER A 80 -11.74 -5.44 6.47
CA SER A 80 -13.08 -5.06 6.07
C SER A 80 -14.10 -6.01 6.72
N GLY A 81 -15.28 -5.49 7.06
CA GLY A 81 -16.38 -6.31 7.55
C GLY A 81 -17.03 -7.14 6.43
N GLY A 82 -17.71 -8.23 6.80
CA GLY A 82 -18.47 -9.07 5.85
C GLY A 82 -18.10 -10.55 5.92
N ALA A 83 -18.76 -11.35 5.08
CA ALA A 83 -18.58 -12.81 5.04
C ALA A 83 -17.18 -13.22 4.51
N THR A 84 -16.58 -12.38 3.67
CA THR A 84 -15.21 -12.54 3.15
C THR A 84 -14.41 -11.28 3.49
N PRO A 85 -13.73 -11.23 4.65
CA PRO A 85 -12.99 -10.04 5.04
C PRO A 85 -11.86 -9.77 4.05
N GLU A 86 -11.54 -8.50 3.83
CA GLU A 86 -10.38 -8.04 3.06
C GLU A 86 -9.38 -7.39 4.02
N ALA A 87 -8.08 -7.50 3.74
CA ALA A 87 -7.08 -6.73 4.45
C ALA A 87 -7.01 -5.32 3.86
N VAL A 88 -7.22 -4.30 4.69
CA VAL A 88 -7.17 -2.89 4.30
C VAL A 88 -5.97 -2.23 4.96
N ILE A 89 -5.14 -1.58 4.15
CA ILE A 89 -3.99 -0.78 4.58
C ILE A 89 -4.16 0.64 4.05
N GLU A 90 -4.29 1.60 4.95
CA GLU A 90 -4.41 3.02 4.62
C GLU A 90 -3.11 3.74 4.93
N ILE A 91 -2.67 4.59 3.99
CA ILE A 91 -1.58 5.53 4.16
C ILE A 91 -2.16 6.92 3.90
N THR A 92 -2.32 7.69 4.97
CA THR A 92 -2.81 9.06 4.95
C THR A 92 -1.66 10.02 5.20
N ASP A 93 -1.52 11.05 4.37
CA ASP A 93 -0.58 12.15 4.58
C ASP A 93 -1.32 13.48 4.76
N SER A 94 -0.68 14.43 5.45
CA SER A 94 -1.14 15.81 5.61
C SER A 94 -0.53 16.77 4.58
N GLY A 95 -0.12 16.26 3.42
CA GLY A 95 0.60 17.02 2.40
C GLY A 95 -0.29 17.91 1.54
N SER A 96 0.25 18.33 0.39
CA SER A 96 -0.45 19.21 -0.55
C SER A 96 -1.73 18.64 -1.17
N GLY A 97 -1.92 17.32 -1.07
CA GLY A 97 -2.98 16.59 -1.78
C GLY A 97 -2.83 16.62 -3.30
N ILE A 98 -3.81 16.06 -3.99
CA ILE A 98 -3.88 15.91 -5.43
C ILE A 98 -5.09 16.70 -5.94
N SER A 99 -4.92 17.47 -7.01
CA SER A 99 -6.05 18.17 -7.62
C SER A 99 -7.01 17.17 -8.31
N PRO A 100 -8.33 17.36 -8.25
CA PRO A 100 -9.30 16.43 -8.82
C PRO A 100 -9.08 16.09 -10.30
N GLU A 101 -8.60 17.06 -11.11
CA GLU A 101 -8.28 16.86 -12.52
C GLU A 101 -7.13 15.88 -12.79
N HIS A 102 -6.30 15.60 -11.78
CA HIS A 102 -5.17 14.66 -11.90
C HIS A 102 -5.51 13.25 -11.39
N LEU A 103 -6.54 13.10 -10.53
CA LEU A 103 -6.94 11.81 -9.96
C LEU A 103 -7.16 10.70 -11.01
N PRO A 104 -7.78 10.95 -12.17
CA PRO A 104 -7.99 9.90 -13.17
C PRO A 104 -6.70 9.33 -13.77
N ARG A 105 -5.58 10.07 -13.66
CA ARG A 105 -4.33 9.78 -14.36
C ARG A 105 -3.18 9.40 -13.45
N ILE A 106 -3.35 9.47 -12.12
CA ILE A 106 -2.23 9.23 -11.19
C ILE A 106 -1.66 7.82 -11.24
N PHE A 107 -2.40 6.87 -11.80
CA PHE A 107 -1.95 5.49 -12.01
C PHE A 107 -1.41 5.25 -13.43
N ASP A 108 -1.49 6.23 -14.33
CA ASP A 108 -0.94 6.13 -15.68
C ASP A 108 0.60 6.02 -15.61
N PRO A 109 1.22 5.09 -16.34
CA PRO A 109 2.67 4.98 -16.38
C PRO A 109 3.35 6.29 -16.81
N GLY A 110 4.23 6.81 -15.96
CA GLY A 110 5.02 8.02 -16.25
C GLY A 110 4.29 9.32 -15.92
N PHE A 111 3.03 9.29 -15.48
CA PHE A 111 2.35 10.49 -15.03
C PHE A 111 2.98 11.05 -13.75
N THR A 112 3.32 12.34 -13.78
CA THR A 112 3.82 13.08 -12.63
C THR A 112 3.48 14.55 -12.80
N THR A 113 3.05 15.18 -11.71
CA THR A 113 2.91 16.64 -11.60
C THR A 113 4.16 17.28 -10.98
N LYS A 114 5.10 16.45 -10.53
CA LYS A 114 6.36 16.88 -9.94
C LYS A 114 7.31 17.26 -11.08
N GLY A 115 8.08 18.33 -10.90
CA GLY A 115 9.01 18.85 -11.90
C GLY A 115 9.99 17.79 -12.43
N VAL A 116 10.59 18.07 -13.58
CA VAL A 116 11.51 17.14 -14.27
C VAL A 116 12.63 16.70 -13.31
N GLY A 117 12.82 15.38 -13.19
CA GLY A 117 13.85 14.78 -12.34
C GLY A 117 13.49 14.60 -10.86
N VAL A 118 12.34 15.10 -10.39
CA VAL A 118 11.91 14.94 -8.98
C VAL A 118 11.26 13.56 -8.74
N GLY A 119 10.74 12.92 -9.78
CA GLY A 119 10.20 11.58 -9.72
C GLY A 119 10.06 10.95 -11.11
N THR A 120 10.14 9.62 -11.17
CA THR A 120 10.02 8.87 -12.43
C THR A 120 8.59 8.76 -12.96
N GLY A 121 7.58 9.13 -12.16
CA GLY A 121 6.17 8.90 -12.49
C GLY A 121 5.76 7.42 -12.54
N LEU A 122 6.62 6.50 -12.11
CA LEU A 122 6.37 5.06 -12.17
C LEU A 122 5.87 4.47 -10.84
N GLY A 123 5.98 5.19 -9.73
CA GLY A 123 5.69 4.65 -8.41
C GLY A 123 4.25 4.12 -8.27
N LEU A 124 3.26 4.93 -8.64
CA LEU A 124 1.84 4.57 -8.49
C LEU A 124 1.37 3.54 -9.53
N SER A 125 1.90 3.57 -10.75
CA SER A 125 1.60 2.54 -11.76
C SER A 125 2.16 1.16 -11.36
N ILE A 126 3.34 1.12 -10.72
CA ILE A 126 3.87 -0.10 -10.10
C ILE A 126 2.96 -0.57 -8.97
N CYS A 127 2.52 0.35 -8.09
CA CYS A 127 1.60 0.01 -7.02
C CYS A 127 0.32 -0.64 -7.56
N TYR A 128 -0.30 0.00 -8.56
CA TYR A 128 -1.54 -0.47 -9.17
C TYR A 128 -1.38 -1.89 -9.71
N ARG A 129 -0.32 -2.15 -10.50
CA ARG A 129 -0.04 -3.48 -11.03
C ARG A 129 0.16 -4.52 -9.93
N ILE A 130 1.01 -4.24 -8.94
CA ILE A 130 1.29 -5.19 -7.87
C ILE A 130 0.00 -5.54 -7.12
N VAL A 131 -0.80 -4.55 -6.74
CA VAL A 131 -2.03 -4.79 -5.99
C VAL A 131 -3.06 -5.55 -6.83
N HIS A 132 -3.16 -5.23 -8.12
CA HIS A 132 -3.97 -5.98 -9.07
C HIS A 132 -3.52 -7.44 -9.20
N ASP A 133 -2.22 -7.71 -9.26
CA ASP A 133 -1.65 -9.07 -9.30
C ASP A 133 -1.95 -9.88 -8.01
N HIS A 134 -2.31 -9.19 -6.93
CA HIS A 134 -2.81 -9.77 -5.68
C HIS A 134 -4.34 -9.83 -5.61
N HIS A 135 -5.04 -9.64 -6.72
CA HIS A 135 -6.50 -9.56 -6.80
C HIS A 135 -7.12 -8.46 -5.93
N GLY A 136 -6.32 -7.44 -5.59
CA GLY A 136 -6.71 -6.31 -4.78
C GLY A 136 -7.07 -5.08 -5.59
N ARG A 137 -7.31 -3.98 -4.89
CA ARG A 137 -7.53 -2.65 -5.46
C ARG A 137 -6.81 -1.57 -4.65
N ILE A 138 -6.49 -0.47 -5.32
CA ILE A 138 -6.02 0.76 -4.69
C ILE A 138 -7.09 1.83 -4.86
N GLU A 139 -7.51 2.41 -3.75
CA GLU A 139 -8.42 3.54 -3.72
C GLU A 139 -7.66 4.79 -3.25
N VAL A 140 -8.06 5.95 -3.75
CA VAL A 140 -7.47 7.24 -3.36
C VAL A 140 -8.59 8.21 -2.99
N ASP A 141 -8.42 8.88 -1.87
CA ASP A 141 -9.21 10.03 -1.47
C ASP A 141 -8.26 11.20 -1.22
N SER A 142 -8.40 12.27 -1.99
CA SER A 142 -7.52 13.42 -1.89
C SER A 142 -8.17 14.68 -2.43
N ALA A 143 -7.85 15.80 -1.81
CA ALA A 143 -8.16 17.13 -2.31
C ALA A 143 -6.97 18.05 -2.06
N ARG A 144 -6.81 19.04 -2.94
CA ARG A 144 -5.75 20.05 -2.82
C ARG A 144 -5.81 20.74 -1.45
N GLY A 145 -4.69 20.78 -0.75
CA GLY A 145 -4.53 21.35 0.58
C GLY A 145 -5.05 20.48 1.74
N ARG A 146 -5.58 19.28 1.47
CA ARG A 146 -6.14 18.38 2.51
C ARG A 146 -5.36 17.08 2.70
N GLY A 147 -4.26 16.90 1.96
CA GLY A 147 -3.50 15.66 1.93
C GLY A 147 -4.15 14.58 1.06
N SER A 148 -3.63 13.36 1.17
CA SER A 148 -4.10 12.19 0.42
C SER A 148 -4.24 10.98 1.35
N THR A 149 -5.23 10.14 1.09
CA THR A 149 -5.38 8.81 1.68
C THR A 149 -5.39 7.78 0.58
N PHE A 150 -4.35 6.94 0.54
CA PHE A 150 -4.30 5.76 -0.31
C PHE A 150 -4.72 4.53 0.49
N ARG A 151 -5.69 3.76 -0.02
CA ARG A 151 -6.14 2.50 0.58
C ARG A 151 -5.75 1.35 -0.32
N VAL A 152 -4.92 0.45 0.18
CA VAL A 152 -4.59 -0.82 -0.46
C VAL A 152 -5.50 -1.88 0.14
N VAL A 153 -6.34 -2.49 -0.68
CA VAL A 153 -7.28 -3.53 -0.28
C VAL A 153 -6.88 -4.84 -0.94
N VAL A 154 -6.64 -5.88 -0.14
CA VAL A 154 -6.20 -7.20 -0.60
C VAL A 154 -7.14 -8.28 -0.07
N PRO A 155 -7.62 -9.21 -0.91
CA PRO A 155 -8.45 -10.33 -0.46
C PRO A 155 -7.73 -11.21 0.55
N THR A 156 -8.49 -11.79 1.47
CA THR A 156 -7.95 -12.70 2.48
C THR A 156 -8.04 -14.14 2.03
N VAL A 157 -7.16 -14.97 2.57
CA VAL A 157 -7.33 -16.42 2.48
C VAL A 157 -8.25 -16.85 3.60
N VAL A 158 -9.50 -17.18 3.26
CA VAL A 158 -10.39 -17.87 4.20
C VAL A 158 -9.79 -19.25 4.41
N MET A 159 -9.37 -19.54 5.64
CA MET A 159 -9.01 -20.91 5.98
C MET A 159 -10.29 -21.72 6.04
N ALA A 160 -10.56 -22.50 5.00
CA ALA A 160 -11.55 -23.55 5.08
C ALA A 160 -11.12 -24.49 6.21
N SER A 161 -11.81 -24.38 7.35
CA SER A 161 -11.77 -25.40 8.38
C SER A 161 -12.15 -26.71 7.71
N HIS A 162 -11.18 -27.62 7.58
CA HIS A 162 -11.48 -28.99 7.25
C HIS A 162 -12.44 -29.48 8.33
N PHE A 163 -13.72 -29.62 7.99
CA PHE A 163 -14.62 -30.45 8.77
C PHE A 163 -14.09 -31.87 8.62
N ALA A 164 -13.58 -32.40 9.73
CA ALA A 164 -13.24 -33.82 9.88
C ALA A 164 -14.53 -34.65 9.95
#